data_AF-A0A087DS98-F1
#
_entry.id   AF-A0A087DS98-F1
#
_cell.length_a   1.000
_cell.length_b   1.000
_cell.length_c   1.000
_cell.angle_alpha   90.00
_cell.angle_beta   90.00
_cell.angle_gamma   90.00
#
_symmetry.space_group_name_H-M   'P 1'
#
loop_
_entity.id
_entity.type
_entity.pdbx_description
1 polymer ?
#
loop_
_entity_poly.entity_id
_entity_poly.type
_entity_poly.pdbx_seq_one_letter_code
_entity_poly.pdbx_strand_id
1 'polypeptide(L)'
;MCTGVRFSDEEGNMYFGRNLDWSFSYGESILATPRGYHYDNVFGASGKATPNAVIGVGVVMADRPMYFDCANEHGLAIAGLNFPGYAEFVHEPVEGTDNVATFEFPLWVARNFDSVDEVEEALKNVTLVSQIVPGQQESLLHWIIGDSERSIVVEQMADGMHVHHDDVDVLTNQPTFGFHMENLRNYMCVGNEMAEPATWGKASLSAWGAGVSMHGIPGDVSSPSRFVRVAYANTHYPQQEGEAANVSRLFHTLGSVQMVDGMAKMGNGQFERTLFTSGYSSKTNTYYMNTYDDPAIRSYAMADFDMDSSELITAA
;
A
#
# COMPACT_ATOMS: atom_id res chain seq x y z
N MET A 1 9.44 6.96 -1.78
CA MET A 1 9.35 6.01 -0.65
C MET A 1 7.87 5.89 -0.31
N CYS A 2 7.45 4.80 0.32
CA CYS A 2 6.04 4.55 0.58
C CYS A 2 5.88 3.63 1.79
N THR A 3 4.68 3.62 2.37
CA THR A 3 4.25 2.60 3.33
C THR A 3 2.82 2.16 2.98
N GLY A 4 2.54 0.87 3.03
CA GLY A 4 1.19 0.28 2.93
C GLY A 4 0.84 -0.45 4.22
N VAL A 5 -0.44 -0.45 4.59
CA VAL A 5 -0.98 -1.04 5.82
C VAL A 5 -2.32 -1.69 5.52
N ARG A 6 -2.58 -2.84 6.13
CA ARG A 6 -3.88 -3.49 6.14
C ARG A 6 -4.24 -3.98 7.56
N PHE A 7 -5.54 -4.04 7.86
CA PHE A 7 -6.11 -4.77 9.01
C PHE A 7 -7.62 -4.97 8.80
N SER A 8 -8.26 -5.74 9.68
CA SER A 8 -9.73 -5.92 9.67
C SER A 8 -10.37 -5.54 11.01
N ASP A 9 -11.67 -5.24 10.97
CA ASP A 9 -12.53 -5.22 12.16
C ASP A 9 -13.07 -6.62 12.51
N GLU A 10 -13.77 -6.75 13.63
CA GLU A 10 -14.33 -8.03 14.11
C GLU A 10 -15.45 -8.59 13.19
N GLU A 11 -16.01 -7.75 12.32
CA GLU A 11 -17.03 -8.15 11.34
C GLU A 11 -16.41 -8.67 10.03
N GLY A 12 -15.08 -8.63 9.90
CA GLY A 12 -14.37 -9.04 8.70
C GLY A 12 -14.36 -7.98 7.61
N ASN A 13 -14.60 -6.70 7.93
CA ASN A 13 -14.40 -5.61 6.96
C ASN A 13 -12.92 -5.23 6.90
N MET A 14 -12.41 -5.07 5.69
CA MET A 14 -11.03 -4.67 5.44
C MET A 14 -10.87 -3.15 5.53
N TYR A 15 -9.75 -2.75 6.15
CA TYR A 15 -9.20 -1.40 6.07
C TYR A 15 -7.77 -1.48 5.50
N PHE A 16 -7.53 -0.77 4.41
CA PHE A 16 -6.26 -0.78 3.70
C PHE A 16 -5.89 0.66 3.34
N GLY A 17 -4.61 1.01 3.44
CA GLY A 17 -4.18 2.35 3.07
C GLY A 17 -2.70 2.47 2.90
N ARG A 18 -2.27 3.65 2.47
CA ARG A 18 -0.86 3.92 2.20
C ARG A 18 -0.47 5.37 2.41
N ASN A 19 0.82 5.59 2.60
CA ASN A 19 1.49 6.87 2.38
C ASN A 19 2.17 6.86 1.01
N LEU A 20 2.04 7.95 0.25
CA LEU A 20 2.90 8.24 -0.89
C LEU A 20 3.96 9.25 -0.47
N ASP A 21 5.21 8.80 -0.34
CA ASP A 21 6.32 9.68 -0.01
C ASP A 21 7.12 10.01 -1.27
N TRP A 22 7.15 11.28 -1.64
CA TRP A 22 7.92 11.76 -2.78
C TRP A 22 8.32 13.22 -2.60
N SER A 23 9.05 13.77 -3.57
CA SER A 23 9.47 15.18 -3.53
C SER A 23 8.46 16.14 -4.17
N PHE A 24 7.62 15.67 -5.10
CA PHE A 24 6.63 16.48 -5.83
C PHE A 24 5.39 15.66 -6.20
N SER A 25 4.23 16.32 -6.30
CA SER A 25 3.00 15.69 -6.79
C SER A 25 3.07 15.43 -8.30
N TYR A 26 2.44 14.35 -8.76
CA TYR A 26 2.27 14.02 -10.17
C TYR A 26 0.96 14.57 -10.76
N GLY A 27 0.20 15.33 -9.97
CA GLY A 27 -1.15 15.77 -10.35
C GLY A 27 -2.21 14.70 -10.13
N GLU A 28 -1.96 13.78 -9.19
CA GLU A 28 -2.88 12.71 -8.83
C GLU A 28 -4.19 13.22 -8.23
N SER A 29 -5.25 12.46 -8.47
CA SER A 29 -6.59 12.73 -7.95
C SER A 29 -7.27 11.43 -7.52
N ILE A 30 -8.40 11.56 -6.82
CA ILE A 30 -9.34 10.44 -6.71
C ILE A 30 -9.86 10.11 -8.10
N LEU A 31 -9.86 8.82 -8.41
CA LEU A 31 -10.18 8.29 -9.73
C LEU A 31 -11.08 7.06 -9.56
N ALA A 32 -12.29 7.13 -10.09
CA ALA A 32 -13.17 5.99 -10.21
C ALA A 32 -13.14 5.44 -11.64
N THR A 33 -13.04 4.12 -11.74
CA THR A 33 -13.16 3.34 -12.98
C THR A 33 -14.43 2.51 -12.92
N PRO A 34 -15.52 2.96 -13.55
CA PRO A 34 -16.78 2.24 -13.61
C PRO A 34 -16.67 0.85 -14.26
N ARG A 35 -17.67 0.00 -14.04
CA ARG A 35 -17.75 -1.34 -14.65
C ARG A 35 -17.83 -1.24 -16.18
N GLY A 36 -18.63 -0.29 -16.68
CA GLY A 36 -18.87 -0.07 -18.11
C GLY A 36 -17.70 0.57 -18.87
N TYR A 37 -16.64 1.03 -18.19
CA TYR A 37 -15.47 1.56 -18.86
C TYR A 37 -14.74 0.45 -19.64
N HIS A 38 -14.62 0.65 -20.95
CA HIS A 38 -13.93 -0.28 -21.85
C HIS A 38 -12.42 -0.12 -21.70
N TYR A 39 -11.72 -1.19 -21.35
CA TYR A 39 -10.26 -1.16 -21.15
C TYR A 39 -9.59 -2.30 -21.89
N ASP A 40 -8.76 -1.95 -22.87
CA ASP A 40 -7.91 -2.90 -23.59
C ASP A 40 -6.56 -3.04 -22.89
N ASN A 41 -6.33 -4.18 -22.22
CA ASN A 41 -5.05 -4.50 -21.56
C ASN A 41 -3.90 -4.42 -22.58
N VAL A 42 -2.79 -3.76 -22.23
CA VAL A 42 -1.71 -3.41 -23.19
C VAL A 42 -1.17 -4.63 -23.93
N PHE A 43 -0.99 -5.73 -23.20
CA PHE A 43 -0.47 -6.99 -23.74
C PHE A 43 -1.53 -8.09 -23.83
N GLY A 44 -2.82 -7.71 -23.77
CA GLY A 44 -3.93 -8.64 -23.98
C GLY A 44 -4.14 -9.66 -22.85
N ALA A 45 -3.75 -9.34 -21.61
CA ALA A 45 -4.10 -10.15 -20.44
C ALA A 45 -5.60 -10.45 -20.41
N SER A 46 -5.96 -11.64 -19.91
CA SER A 46 -7.35 -12.01 -19.69
C SER A 46 -8.02 -11.11 -18.65
N GLY A 47 -9.36 -11.08 -18.66
CA GLY A 47 -10.16 -10.30 -17.73
C GLY A 47 -11.51 -10.94 -17.43
N LYS A 48 -12.14 -10.48 -16.35
CA LYS A 48 -13.46 -10.91 -15.89
C LYS A 48 -14.53 -10.41 -16.86
N ALA A 49 -15.49 -11.27 -17.20
CA ALA A 49 -16.56 -10.94 -18.14
C ALA A 49 -17.43 -9.76 -17.66
N THR A 50 -17.66 -9.69 -16.34
CA THR A 50 -18.28 -8.54 -15.67
C THR A 50 -17.25 -7.95 -14.72
N PRO A 51 -16.55 -6.87 -15.12
CA PRO A 51 -15.50 -6.29 -14.30
C PRO A 51 -16.07 -5.58 -13.07
N ASN A 52 -15.26 -5.54 -12.01
CA ASN A 52 -15.60 -4.84 -10.78
C ASN A 52 -15.50 -3.32 -10.96
N ALA A 53 -16.33 -2.58 -10.22
CA ALA A 53 -16.15 -1.16 -10.01
C ALA A 53 -14.89 -0.92 -9.17
N VAL A 54 -14.10 0.09 -9.53
CA VAL A 54 -12.82 0.40 -8.87
C VAL A 54 -12.75 1.89 -8.53
N ILE A 55 -12.19 2.20 -7.36
CA ILE A 55 -11.87 3.58 -6.96
C ILE A 55 -10.47 3.59 -6.33
N GLY A 56 -9.75 4.70 -6.49
CA GLY A 56 -8.41 4.83 -5.95
C GLY A 56 -7.81 6.20 -6.18
N VAL A 57 -6.50 6.31 -5.95
CA VAL A 57 -5.72 7.52 -6.25
C VAL A 57 -4.80 7.23 -7.43
N GLY A 58 -4.81 8.10 -8.44
CA GLY A 58 -4.00 7.91 -9.62
C GLY A 58 -4.00 9.11 -10.55
N VAL A 59 -3.44 8.90 -11.74
CA VAL A 59 -3.43 9.87 -12.84
C VAL A 59 -4.06 9.25 -14.09
N VAL A 60 -4.63 10.08 -14.96
CA VAL A 60 -5.06 9.62 -16.30
C VAL A 60 -3.98 9.99 -17.30
N MET A 61 -3.41 8.99 -17.99
CA MET A 61 -2.45 9.20 -19.06
C MET A 61 -2.89 8.44 -20.31
N ALA A 62 -2.95 9.14 -21.45
CA ALA A 62 -3.43 8.58 -22.71
C ALA A 62 -4.77 7.83 -22.57
N ASP A 63 -5.70 8.44 -21.82
CA ASP A 63 -7.03 7.89 -21.50
C ASP A 63 -7.01 6.57 -20.70
N ARG A 64 -5.89 6.24 -20.04
CA ARG A 64 -5.78 5.07 -19.16
C ARG A 64 -5.65 5.50 -17.69
N PRO A 65 -6.38 4.86 -16.76
CA PRO A 65 -6.22 5.13 -15.35
C PRO A 65 -4.97 4.42 -14.81
N MET A 66 -3.97 5.20 -14.39
CA MET A 66 -2.75 4.71 -13.76
C MET A 66 -2.86 4.93 -12.25
N TYR A 67 -3.24 3.87 -11.54
CA TYR A 67 -3.43 3.91 -10.09
C TYR A 67 -2.11 3.78 -9.34
N PHE A 68 -1.92 4.62 -8.32
CA PHE A 68 -0.90 4.41 -7.31
C PHE A 68 -1.37 3.40 -6.27
N ASP A 69 -2.65 3.46 -5.93
CA ASP A 69 -3.40 2.50 -5.12
C ASP A 69 -4.88 2.55 -5.50
N CYS A 70 -5.55 1.41 -5.43
CA CYS A 70 -6.99 1.30 -5.69
C CYS A 70 -7.61 0.12 -4.95
N ALA A 71 -8.93 0.14 -4.84
CA ALA A 71 -9.74 -0.94 -4.29
C ALA A 71 -11.02 -1.14 -5.10
N ASN A 72 -11.59 -2.34 -5.00
CA ASN A 72 -12.82 -2.70 -5.70
C ASN A 72 -14.02 -2.87 -4.77
N GLU A 73 -15.20 -2.95 -5.37
CA GLU A 73 -16.49 -3.08 -4.67
C GLU A 73 -16.66 -4.36 -3.83
N HIS A 74 -15.75 -5.34 -3.99
CA HIS A 74 -15.76 -6.62 -3.29
C HIS A 74 -14.75 -6.68 -2.14
N GLY A 75 -14.07 -5.58 -1.85
CA GLY A 75 -13.18 -5.50 -0.69
C GLY A 75 -11.76 -6.00 -0.94
N LEU A 76 -11.29 -6.00 -2.20
CA LEU A 76 -9.88 -6.21 -2.54
C LEU A 76 -9.21 -4.87 -2.84
N ALA A 77 -8.03 -4.63 -2.26
CA ALA A 77 -7.22 -3.44 -2.49
C ALA A 77 -5.77 -3.77 -2.85
N ILE A 78 -5.14 -2.86 -3.58
CA ILE A 78 -3.74 -2.97 -4.04
C ILE A 78 -3.06 -1.59 -4.02
N ALA A 79 -1.79 -1.56 -3.63
CA ALA A 79 -0.94 -0.37 -3.73
C ALA A 79 0.42 -0.70 -4.35
N GLY A 80 0.88 0.13 -5.28
CA GLY A 80 2.23 0.10 -5.84
C GLY A 80 3.18 0.99 -5.04
N LEU A 81 4.30 0.43 -4.59
CA LEU A 81 5.30 1.11 -3.77
C LEU A 81 6.66 1.07 -4.47
N ASN A 82 7.41 2.17 -4.37
CA ASN A 82 8.70 2.32 -5.06
C ASN A 82 9.71 1.23 -4.64
N PHE A 83 10.27 0.49 -5.61
CA PHE A 83 11.22 -0.61 -5.39
C PHE A 83 12.46 -0.64 -6.35
N PRO A 84 13.02 0.50 -6.80
CA PRO A 84 14.21 0.52 -7.65
C PRO A 84 15.44 -0.14 -7.00
N GLY A 85 16.27 -0.75 -7.83
CA GLY A 85 17.47 -1.50 -7.40
C GLY A 85 17.18 -2.95 -6.98
N TYR A 86 15.90 -3.34 -6.90
CA TYR A 86 15.46 -4.71 -6.62
C TYR A 86 14.44 -5.18 -7.66
N ALA A 87 13.42 -4.37 -7.96
CA ALA A 87 12.46 -4.69 -9.01
C ALA A 87 13.13 -4.77 -10.38
N GLU A 88 12.82 -5.82 -11.12
CA GLU A 88 13.28 -6.05 -12.49
C GLU A 88 12.21 -6.82 -13.28
N PHE A 89 11.86 -6.27 -14.44
CA PHE A 89 10.77 -6.77 -15.29
C PHE A 89 11.29 -7.09 -16.68
N VAL A 90 10.61 -8.01 -17.36
CA VAL A 90 10.80 -8.20 -18.81
C VAL A 90 10.15 -7.05 -19.57
N HIS A 91 10.62 -6.80 -20.80
CA HIS A 91 10.08 -5.75 -21.68
C HIS A 91 9.26 -6.29 -22.86
N GLU A 92 9.19 -7.61 -23.00
CA GLU A 92 8.42 -8.30 -24.03
C GLU A 92 7.48 -9.32 -23.38
N PRO A 93 6.28 -9.52 -23.94
CA PRO A 93 5.33 -10.50 -23.43
C PRO A 93 5.84 -11.94 -23.63
N VAL A 94 5.45 -12.83 -22.72
CA VAL A 94 5.76 -14.26 -22.75
C VAL A 94 4.53 -15.05 -23.19
N GLU A 95 4.68 -15.84 -24.26
CA GLU A 95 3.61 -16.69 -24.81
C GLU A 95 3.08 -17.69 -23.76
N GLY A 96 1.75 -17.83 -23.67
CA GLY A 96 1.09 -18.76 -22.75
C GLY A 96 0.84 -18.21 -21.33
N THR A 97 1.25 -16.98 -21.05
CA THR A 97 1.02 -16.29 -19.76
C THR A 97 0.04 -15.12 -19.90
N ASP A 98 -0.56 -14.70 -18.79
CA ASP A 98 -1.28 -13.43 -18.72
C ASP A 98 -0.27 -12.29 -18.58
N ASN A 99 -0.09 -11.53 -19.66
CA ASN A 99 0.91 -10.45 -19.72
C ASN A 99 0.28 -9.12 -19.30
N VAL A 100 0.71 -8.59 -18.16
CA VAL A 100 0.12 -7.37 -17.57
C VAL A 100 1.17 -6.27 -17.57
N ALA A 101 0.85 -5.10 -18.10
CA ALA A 101 1.75 -3.96 -18.01
C ALA A 101 1.92 -3.52 -16.54
N THR A 102 3.14 -3.18 -16.12
CA THR A 102 3.41 -2.81 -14.71
C THR A 102 2.54 -1.66 -14.21
N PHE A 103 2.22 -0.69 -15.08
CA PHE A 103 1.38 0.45 -14.71
C PHE A 103 -0.12 0.13 -14.63
N GLU A 104 -0.59 -0.90 -15.31
CA GLU A 104 -2.01 -1.31 -15.29
C GLU A 104 -2.27 -2.42 -14.28
N PHE A 105 -1.23 -3.00 -13.68
CA PHE A 105 -1.36 -4.10 -12.72
C PHE A 105 -2.31 -3.80 -11.56
N PRO A 106 -2.29 -2.62 -10.90
CA PRO A 106 -3.30 -2.28 -9.88
C PRO A 106 -4.74 -2.35 -10.39
N LEU A 107 -4.99 -1.78 -11.57
CA LEU A 107 -6.31 -1.83 -12.20
C LEU A 107 -6.72 -3.25 -12.55
N TRP A 108 -5.81 -4.01 -13.15
CA TRP A 108 -6.04 -5.38 -13.57
C TRP A 108 -6.39 -6.27 -12.37
N VAL A 109 -5.67 -6.13 -11.25
CA VAL A 109 -6.01 -6.85 -10.01
C VAL A 109 -7.41 -6.45 -9.53
N ALA A 110 -7.66 -5.15 -9.35
CA ALA A 110 -8.91 -4.67 -8.77
C ALA A 110 -10.15 -4.96 -9.65
N ARG A 111 -10.03 -4.94 -10.98
CA ARG A 111 -11.16 -5.21 -11.88
C ARG A 111 -11.53 -6.67 -12.01
N ASN A 112 -10.58 -7.59 -11.80
CA ASN A 112 -10.73 -8.98 -12.23
C ASN A 112 -10.85 -10.00 -11.09
N PHE A 113 -10.50 -9.63 -9.86
CA PHE A 113 -10.48 -10.56 -8.72
C PHE A 113 -11.24 -9.98 -7.53
N ASP A 114 -11.80 -10.87 -6.71
CA ASP A 114 -12.65 -10.52 -5.57
C ASP A 114 -11.96 -10.83 -4.22
N SER A 115 -10.84 -11.57 -4.23
CA SER A 115 -10.06 -11.90 -3.04
C SER A 115 -8.56 -12.06 -3.32
N VAL A 116 -7.74 -12.06 -2.27
CA VAL A 116 -6.30 -12.31 -2.38
C VAL A 116 -6.02 -13.76 -2.80
N ASP A 117 -6.88 -14.72 -2.45
CA ASP A 117 -6.77 -16.11 -2.93
C ASP A 117 -6.85 -16.21 -4.46
N GLU A 118 -7.79 -15.50 -5.07
CA GLU A 118 -7.93 -15.49 -6.53
C GLU A 118 -6.73 -14.83 -7.21
N VAL A 119 -6.23 -13.73 -6.63
CA VAL A 119 -5.03 -13.04 -7.14
C VAL A 119 -3.81 -13.93 -7.04
N GLU A 120 -3.56 -14.55 -5.88
CA GLU A 120 -2.41 -15.43 -5.66
C GLU A 120 -2.43 -16.65 -6.59
N GLU A 121 -3.61 -17.21 -6.86
CA GLU A 121 -3.74 -18.28 -7.86
C GLU A 121 -3.41 -17.78 -9.27
N ALA A 122 -3.95 -16.62 -9.68
CA ALA A 122 -3.70 -16.06 -11.01
C ALA A 122 -2.22 -15.72 -11.22
N LEU A 123 -1.54 -15.20 -10.21
CA LEU A 123 -0.12 -14.82 -10.27
C LEU A 123 0.82 -15.98 -10.65
N LYS A 124 0.39 -17.24 -10.48
CA LYS A 124 1.15 -18.42 -10.94
C LYS A 124 1.36 -18.46 -12.45
N ASN A 125 0.55 -17.73 -13.23
CA ASN A 125 0.63 -17.67 -14.70
C ASN A 125 0.70 -16.23 -15.24
N VAL A 126 1.05 -15.24 -14.40
CA VAL A 126 1.19 -13.84 -14.81
C VAL A 126 2.64 -13.51 -15.16
N THR A 127 2.84 -12.74 -16.23
CA THR A 127 4.09 -12.06 -16.53
C THR A 127 3.89 -10.55 -16.40
N LEU A 128 4.66 -9.91 -15.51
CA LEU A 128 4.69 -8.45 -15.40
C LEU A 128 5.68 -7.86 -16.41
N VAL A 129 5.15 -7.04 -17.32
CA VAL A 129 5.92 -6.48 -18.45
C VAL A 129 6.06 -4.97 -18.25
N SER A 130 7.30 -4.48 -18.17
CA SER A 130 7.58 -3.05 -18.10
C SER A 130 7.70 -2.48 -19.51
N GLN A 131 6.92 -1.45 -19.82
CA GLN A 131 7.00 -0.78 -21.11
C GLN A 131 8.09 0.30 -21.10
N ILE A 132 9.07 0.20 -22.00
CA ILE A 132 10.07 1.25 -22.18
C ILE A 132 9.43 2.45 -22.87
N VAL A 133 9.34 3.58 -22.16
CA VAL A 133 8.87 4.85 -22.71
C VAL A 133 10.06 5.78 -22.94
N PRO A 134 10.42 6.12 -24.19
CA PRO A 134 11.57 6.97 -24.48
C PRO A 134 11.52 8.31 -23.72
N GLY A 135 12.58 8.59 -22.95
CA GLY A 135 12.69 9.82 -22.17
C GLY A 135 12.03 9.78 -20.78
N GLN A 136 11.45 8.65 -20.38
CA GLN A 136 10.94 8.42 -19.03
C GLN A 136 11.71 7.28 -18.35
N GLN A 137 11.90 7.39 -17.03
CA GLN A 137 12.42 6.27 -16.25
C GLN A 137 11.30 5.26 -16.01
N GLU A 138 11.67 3.97 -16.02
CA GLU A 138 10.74 2.90 -15.68
C GLU A 138 10.27 3.05 -14.22
N SER A 139 8.96 2.84 -14.01
CA SER A 139 8.38 2.76 -12.68
C SER A 139 8.67 1.37 -12.10
N LEU A 140 9.72 1.28 -11.28
CA LEU A 140 10.15 0.03 -10.65
C LEU A 140 9.44 -0.12 -9.30
N LEU A 141 8.42 -0.96 -9.23
CA LEU A 141 7.54 -1.10 -8.07
C LEU A 141 7.53 -2.53 -7.51
N HIS A 142 7.10 -2.66 -6.26
CA HIS A 142 6.52 -3.87 -5.70
C HIS A 142 5.11 -3.56 -5.19
N TRP A 143 4.31 -4.58 -4.89
CA TRP A 143 2.91 -4.38 -4.56
C TRP A 143 2.52 -5.07 -3.26
N ILE A 144 1.69 -4.40 -2.46
CA ILE A 144 0.93 -5.02 -1.38
C ILE A 144 -0.53 -5.14 -1.84
N ILE A 145 -1.13 -6.29 -1.61
CA ILE A 145 -2.51 -6.63 -2.01
C ILE A 145 -3.21 -7.21 -0.78
N GLY A 146 -4.41 -6.73 -0.44
CA GLY A 146 -5.13 -7.16 0.76
C GLY A 146 -6.64 -7.23 0.56
N ASP A 147 -7.29 -8.17 1.26
CA ASP A 147 -8.75 -8.35 1.33
C ASP A 147 -9.28 -8.35 2.79
N SER A 148 -10.42 -8.97 3.08
CA SER A 148 -10.95 -9.09 4.45
C SER A 148 -10.15 -10.02 5.38
N GLU A 149 -9.26 -10.86 4.84
CA GLU A 149 -8.63 -11.97 5.58
C GLU A 149 -7.12 -11.85 5.71
N ARG A 150 -6.40 -11.58 4.61
CA ARG A 150 -4.93 -11.54 4.58
C ARG A 150 -4.34 -10.56 3.57
N SER A 151 -3.05 -10.28 3.67
CA SER A 151 -2.32 -9.56 2.63
C SER A 151 -1.16 -10.37 2.05
N ILE A 152 -0.79 -10.03 0.81
CA ILE A 152 0.38 -10.56 0.12
C ILE A 152 1.25 -9.43 -0.41
N VAL A 153 2.53 -9.76 -0.60
CA VAL A 153 3.51 -8.90 -1.26
C VAL A 153 3.97 -9.55 -2.55
N VAL A 154 3.98 -8.79 -3.65
CA VAL A 154 4.46 -9.20 -4.96
C VAL A 154 5.74 -8.44 -5.29
N GLU A 155 6.87 -9.17 -5.31
CA GLU A 155 8.20 -8.68 -5.68
C GLU A 155 8.68 -9.38 -6.96
N GLN A 156 8.62 -8.69 -8.09
CA GLN A 156 9.16 -9.16 -9.36
C GLN A 156 10.61 -8.66 -9.51
N MET A 157 11.56 -9.59 -9.49
CA MET A 157 13.00 -9.34 -9.42
C MET A 157 13.75 -10.08 -10.54
N ALA A 158 15.07 -9.88 -10.62
CA ALA A 158 15.92 -10.48 -11.64
C ALA A 158 15.85 -12.03 -11.68
N ASP A 159 15.59 -12.65 -10.53
CA ASP A 159 15.47 -14.10 -10.35
C ASP A 159 14.02 -14.62 -10.40
N GLY A 160 13.03 -13.75 -10.62
CA GLY A 160 11.64 -14.11 -10.86
C GLY A 160 10.64 -13.38 -9.98
N MET A 161 9.37 -13.79 -10.11
CA MET A 161 8.27 -13.29 -9.28
C MET A 161 8.26 -14.00 -7.92
N HIS A 162 8.25 -13.22 -6.86
CA HIS A 162 8.10 -13.68 -5.49
C HIS A 162 6.77 -13.20 -4.94
N VAL A 163 5.95 -14.13 -4.47
CA VAL A 163 4.68 -13.84 -3.80
C VAL A 163 4.80 -14.30 -2.36
N HIS A 164 4.70 -13.36 -1.42
CA HIS A 164 4.85 -13.61 0.01
C HIS A 164 3.51 -13.43 0.71
N HIS A 165 3.22 -14.28 1.70
CA HIS A 165 2.18 -13.98 2.68
C HIS A 165 2.72 -12.94 3.65
N ASP A 166 1.99 -11.85 3.85
CA ASP A 166 2.40 -10.74 4.70
C ASP A 166 1.73 -10.84 6.07
N ASP A 167 2.35 -11.63 6.96
CA ASP A 167 1.84 -11.94 8.29
C ASP A 167 1.82 -10.73 9.26
N VAL A 168 2.36 -9.58 8.85
CA VAL A 168 2.36 -8.32 9.64
C VAL A 168 1.49 -7.24 9.01
N ASP A 169 0.87 -7.53 7.86
CA ASP A 169 -0.01 -6.66 7.09
C ASP A 169 0.56 -5.27 6.80
N VAL A 170 1.87 -5.21 6.49
CA VAL A 170 2.55 -3.96 6.17
C VAL A 170 3.63 -4.14 5.10
N LEU A 171 3.78 -3.11 4.24
CA LEU A 171 4.85 -3.05 3.25
C LEU A 171 5.50 -1.67 3.24
N THR A 172 6.79 -1.60 2.89
CA THR A 172 7.49 -0.32 2.67
C THR A 172 8.19 -0.28 1.32
N ASN A 173 9.52 -0.17 1.27
CA ASN A 173 10.33 -0.16 0.05
C ASN A 173 11.47 -1.18 0.21
N GLN A 174 12.67 -0.84 -0.25
CA GLN A 174 13.85 -1.69 -0.17
C GLN A 174 14.27 -2.03 1.27
N PRO A 175 14.98 -3.17 1.46
CA PRO A 175 15.27 -4.23 0.49
C PRO A 175 14.08 -5.21 0.38
N THR A 176 14.31 -6.48 0.07
CA THR A 176 13.25 -7.49 -0.10
C THR A 176 12.41 -7.71 1.15
N PHE A 177 11.18 -8.18 0.98
CA PHE A 177 10.26 -8.51 2.06
C PHE A 177 10.86 -9.53 3.03
N GLY A 178 11.54 -10.55 2.52
CA GLY A 178 12.23 -11.55 3.35
C GLY A 178 13.28 -10.95 4.30
N PHE A 179 14.01 -9.90 3.86
CA PHE A 179 14.92 -9.18 4.76
C PHE A 179 14.15 -8.45 5.87
N HIS A 180 13.05 -7.78 5.53
CA HIS A 180 12.27 -7.02 6.50
C HIS A 180 11.72 -7.93 7.59
N MET A 181 11.22 -9.11 7.22
CA MET A 181 10.73 -10.12 8.17
C MET A 181 11.84 -10.63 9.10
N GLU A 182 13.04 -10.89 8.59
CA GLU A 182 14.19 -11.23 9.43
C GLU A 182 14.61 -10.06 10.33
N ASN A 183 14.54 -8.83 9.83
CA ASN A 183 14.90 -7.63 10.58
C ASN A 183 13.97 -7.41 11.78
N LEU A 184 12.68 -7.73 11.68
CA LEU A 184 11.73 -7.63 12.80
C LEU A 184 12.20 -8.41 14.04
N ARG A 185 12.93 -9.50 13.86
CA ARG A 185 13.44 -10.34 14.97
C ARG A 185 14.38 -9.58 15.90
N ASN A 186 15.06 -8.53 15.43
CA ASN A 186 15.88 -7.67 16.30
C ASN A 186 15.06 -6.91 17.34
N TYR A 187 13.76 -6.73 17.09
CA TYR A 187 12.86 -5.89 17.89
C TYR A 187 11.84 -6.71 18.69
N MET A 188 11.98 -8.04 18.73
CA MET A 188 11.02 -8.94 19.38
C MET A 188 10.85 -8.73 20.90
N CYS A 189 11.75 -7.97 21.54
CA CYS A 189 11.68 -7.63 22.97
C CYS A 189 11.08 -6.24 23.23
N VAL A 190 10.75 -5.48 22.18
CA VAL A 190 9.99 -4.22 22.32
C VAL A 190 8.59 -4.56 22.81
N GLY A 191 8.07 -3.79 23.77
CA GLY A 191 6.73 -3.99 24.34
C GLY A 191 5.95 -2.68 24.52
N ASN A 192 4.62 -2.78 24.57
CA ASN A 192 3.71 -1.65 24.81
C ASN A 192 3.30 -1.51 26.28
N GLU A 193 3.68 -2.46 27.13
CA GLU A 193 3.45 -2.45 28.57
C GLU A 193 4.29 -1.38 29.30
N MET A 194 3.85 -0.98 30.50
CA MET A 194 4.68 -0.16 31.38
C MET A 194 5.94 -0.94 31.77
N ALA A 195 7.13 -0.34 31.60
CA ALA A 195 8.37 -1.01 31.99
C ALA A 195 8.44 -1.13 33.51
N GLU A 196 8.47 -2.37 33.99
CA GLU A 196 8.57 -2.68 35.42
C GLU A 196 9.92 -2.21 36.01
N PRO A 197 9.96 -1.78 37.28
CA PRO A 197 11.21 -1.41 37.93
C PRO A 197 12.25 -2.54 37.90
N ALA A 198 13.50 -2.20 37.59
CA ALA A 198 14.61 -3.14 37.55
C ALA A 198 15.73 -2.71 38.51
N THR A 199 16.57 -3.67 38.92
CA THR A 199 17.77 -3.38 39.73
C THR A 199 19.02 -3.86 39.02
N TRP A 200 19.93 -2.93 38.71
CA TRP A 200 21.23 -3.21 38.12
C TRP A 200 22.33 -2.91 39.15
N GLY A 201 22.87 -3.95 39.78
CA GLY A 201 23.80 -3.79 40.89
C GLY A 201 23.15 -3.07 42.07
N LYS A 202 23.52 -1.80 42.30
CA LYS A 202 22.94 -0.95 43.37
C LYS A 202 21.96 0.11 42.85
N ALA A 203 21.84 0.25 41.52
CA ALA A 203 20.95 1.23 40.92
C ALA A 203 19.55 0.63 40.76
N SER A 204 18.54 1.32 41.27
CA SER A 204 17.14 1.06 40.95
C SER A 204 16.75 1.90 39.74
N LEU A 205 16.25 1.24 38.70
CA LEU A 205 15.81 1.84 37.45
C LEU A 205 14.28 1.77 37.41
N SER A 206 13.64 2.86 37.05
CA SER A 206 12.21 2.94 36.82
C SER A 206 11.95 3.80 35.61
N ALA A 207 10.88 3.48 34.87
CA ALA A 207 10.48 4.28 33.74
C ALA A 207 10.03 5.67 34.17
N TRP A 208 10.37 6.69 33.38
CA TRP A 208 9.84 8.05 33.58
C TRP A 208 8.32 8.12 33.35
N GLY A 209 7.78 7.23 32.53
CA GLY A 209 6.38 7.14 32.14
C GLY A 209 6.19 6.09 31.05
N ALA A 210 5.06 6.14 30.34
CA ALA A 210 4.76 5.24 29.23
C ALA A 210 5.83 5.32 28.11
N GLY A 211 5.99 4.24 27.36
CA GLY A 211 6.84 4.16 26.17
C GLY A 211 8.29 3.68 26.41
N VAL A 212 8.73 3.51 27.66
CA VAL A 212 10.09 3.00 27.93
C VAL A 212 10.27 1.57 27.42
N SER A 213 9.26 0.69 27.53
CA SER A 213 9.31 -0.67 26.95
C SER A 213 9.36 -0.68 25.42
N MET A 214 8.97 0.41 24.77
CA MET A 214 9.04 0.56 23.32
C MET A 214 10.44 1.03 22.86
N HIS A 215 11.33 1.38 23.80
CA HIS A 215 12.71 1.76 23.48
C HIS A 215 13.42 0.63 22.73
N GLY A 216 13.99 0.97 21.57
CA GLY A 216 14.58 0.02 20.62
C GLY A 216 13.99 0.16 19.23
N ILE A 217 12.73 0.60 19.09
CA ILE A 217 12.13 0.92 17.79
C ILE A 217 12.88 2.08 17.11
N PRO A 218 13.28 1.95 15.83
CA PRO A 218 14.02 2.98 15.13
C PRO A 218 13.13 4.18 14.76
N GLY A 219 13.70 5.38 14.86
CA GLY A 219 13.00 6.66 14.70
C GLY A 219 13.25 7.39 13.36
N ASP A 220 14.19 6.92 12.53
CA ASP A 220 14.47 7.51 11.22
C ASP A 220 13.45 7.06 10.15
N VAL A 221 13.41 7.78 9.02
CA VAL A 221 12.41 7.56 7.95
C VAL A 221 12.94 6.66 6.81
N SER A 222 14.03 5.92 7.02
CA SER A 222 14.47 4.92 6.04
C SER A 222 13.44 3.80 5.89
N SER A 223 13.48 3.11 4.75
CA SER A 223 12.55 2.02 4.46
C SER A 223 12.54 0.91 5.54
N PRO A 224 13.68 0.32 5.96
CA PRO A 224 13.67 -0.68 7.03
C PRO A 224 13.17 -0.16 8.37
N SER A 225 13.51 1.08 8.74
CA SER A 225 13.06 1.68 10.00
C SER A 225 11.56 1.94 10.01
N ARG A 226 11.00 2.43 8.90
CA ARG A 226 9.55 2.58 8.74
C ARG A 226 8.84 1.24 8.77
N PHE A 227 9.39 0.19 8.14
CA PHE A 227 8.79 -1.15 8.18
C PHE A 227 8.65 -1.65 9.61
N VAL A 228 9.72 -1.60 10.41
CA VAL A 228 9.71 -2.01 11.81
C VAL A 228 8.67 -1.20 12.62
N ARG A 229 8.68 0.12 12.46
CA ARG A 229 7.80 0.99 13.25
C ARG A 229 6.33 0.80 12.90
N VAL A 230 5.99 0.68 11.61
CA VAL A 230 4.60 0.49 11.18
C VAL A 230 4.10 -0.91 11.47
N ALA A 231 4.93 -1.96 11.33
CA ALA A 231 4.58 -3.31 11.75
C ALA A 231 4.24 -3.35 13.24
N TYR A 232 5.08 -2.73 14.07
CA TYR A 232 4.83 -2.62 15.51
C TYR A 232 3.53 -1.85 15.79
N ALA A 233 3.36 -0.67 15.17
CA ALA A 233 2.16 0.13 15.36
C ALA A 233 0.88 -0.62 14.95
N ASN A 234 0.89 -1.29 13.79
CA ASN A 234 -0.29 -2.01 13.25
C ASN A 234 -0.70 -3.19 14.13
N THR A 235 0.29 -3.99 14.57
CA THR A 235 0.09 -5.20 15.36
C THR A 235 -0.25 -4.95 16.82
N HIS A 236 0.09 -3.78 17.37
CA HIS A 236 -0.19 -3.41 18.76
C HIS A 236 -1.37 -2.42 18.89
N TYR A 237 -1.94 -1.96 17.78
CA TYR A 237 -3.15 -1.13 17.81
C TYR A 237 -4.36 -2.01 18.19
N PRO A 238 -5.13 -1.67 19.23
CA PRO A 238 -6.31 -2.46 19.61
C PRO A 238 -7.34 -2.54 18.48
N GLN A 239 -8.02 -3.68 18.32
CA GLN A 239 -9.17 -3.75 17.42
C GLN A 239 -10.19 -2.65 17.75
N GLN A 240 -10.80 -2.07 16.73
CA GLN A 240 -11.75 -0.97 16.86
C GLN A 240 -13.11 -1.38 16.30
N GLU A 241 -14.16 -0.84 16.89
CA GLU A 241 -15.53 -1.01 16.42
C GLU A 241 -15.99 0.23 15.66
N GLY A 242 -16.62 0.00 14.50
CA GLY A 242 -17.23 1.05 13.69
C GLY A 242 -16.26 1.76 12.74
N GLU A 243 -16.84 2.34 11.70
CA GLU A 243 -16.09 2.94 10.57
C GLU A 243 -15.14 4.05 11.02
N ALA A 244 -15.65 5.05 11.76
CA ALA A 244 -14.86 6.22 12.14
C ALA A 244 -13.62 5.87 12.99
N ALA A 245 -13.75 4.88 13.88
CA ALA A 245 -12.64 4.44 14.73
C ALA A 245 -11.59 3.66 13.94
N ASN A 246 -12.00 2.84 12.97
CA ASN A 246 -11.07 2.12 12.11
C ASN A 246 -10.41 3.02 11.05
N VAL A 247 -11.11 4.00 10.48
CA VAL A 247 -10.49 5.04 9.64
C VAL A 247 -9.47 5.83 10.47
N SER A 248 -9.80 6.20 11.70
CA SER A 248 -8.85 6.84 12.63
C SER A 248 -7.61 5.96 12.88
N ARG A 249 -7.81 4.66 13.17
CA ARG A 249 -6.72 3.68 13.32
C ARG A 249 -5.80 3.67 12.10
N LEU A 250 -6.36 3.59 10.89
CA LEU A 250 -5.58 3.53 9.65
C LEU A 250 -4.67 4.76 9.50
N PHE A 251 -5.24 5.96 9.64
CA PHE A 251 -4.49 7.20 9.47
C PHE A 251 -3.49 7.46 10.61
N HIS A 252 -3.77 7.03 11.85
CA HIS A 252 -2.79 7.10 12.94
C HIS A 252 -1.62 6.11 12.74
N THR A 253 -1.90 4.89 12.27
CA THR A 253 -0.86 3.90 11.96
C THR A 253 0.05 4.40 10.85
N LEU A 254 -0.50 4.90 9.74
CA LEU A 254 0.27 5.49 8.63
C LEU A 254 1.00 6.77 9.06
N GLY A 255 0.38 7.59 9.91
CA GLY A 255 0.98 8.80 10.46
C GLY A 255 2.21 8.56 11.33
N SER A 256 2.37 7.36 11.91
CA SER A 256 3.55 6.99 12.71
C SER A 256 4.86 6.94 11.91
N VAL A 257 4.75 6.79 10.59
CA VAL A 257 5.88 6.67 9.65
C VAL A 257 5.83 7.70 8.53
N GLN A 258 5.04 8.76 8.69
CA GLN A 258 5.02 9.85 7.73
C GLN A 258 6.40 10.52 7.61
N MET A 259 6.72 11.01 6.43
CA MET A 259 7.91 11.81 6.16
C MET A 259 7.56 13.29 6.26
N VAL A 260 8.12 13.96 7.26
CA VAL A 260 7.96 15.41 7.46
C VAL A 260 9.04 16.16 6.69
N ASP A 261 8.71 17.33 6.15
CA ASP A 261 9.68 18.20 5.49
C ASP A 261 10.91 18.47 6.39
N GLY A 262 12.10 18.48 5.80
CA GLY A 262 13.36 18.64 6.50
C GLY A 262 13.98 17.36 7.09
N MET A 263 13.26 16.24 7.15
CA MET A 263 13.79 14.99 7.74
C MET A 263 14.85 14.30 6.87
N ALA A 264 14.57 14.08 5.58
CA ALA A 264 15.44 13.28 4.71
C ALA A 264 15.45 13.80 3.27
N LYS A 265 16.65 14.00 2.72
CA LYS A 265 16.85 14.37 1.31
C LYS A 265 16.96 13.14 0.43
N MET A 266 16.36 13.22 -0.76
CA MET A 266 16.58 12.27 -1.85
C MET A 266 17.88 12.58 -2.60
N GLY A 267 18.27 11.71 -3.54
CA GLY A 267 19.49 11.89 -4.34
C GLY A 267 19.51 13.17 -5.19
N ASN A 268 18.34 13.75 -5.49
CA ASN A 268 18.21 15.03 -6.21
C ASN A 268 18.34 16.27 -5.28
N GLY A 269 18.55 16.08 -3.98
CA GLY A 269 18.71 17.14 -2.98
C GLY A 269 17.41 17.72 -2.41
N GLN A 270 16.25 17.31 -2.92
CA GLN A 270 14.93 17.69 -2.39
C GLN A 270 14.58 16.85 -1.15
N PHE A 271 13.78 17.39 -0.25
CA PHE A 271 13.23 16.62 0.86
C PHE A 271 12.08 15.75 0.37
N GLU A 272 12.07 14.51 0.83
CA GLU A 272 10.95 13.58 0.61
C GLU A 272 9.91 13.78 1.71
N ARG A 273 8.63 13.83 1.32
CA ARG A 273 7.51 14.11 2.22
C ARG A 273 6.36 13.16 1.91
N THR A 274 5.55 12.82 2.90
CA THR A 274 4.27 12.13 2.67
C THR A 274 3.31 13.11 2.00
N LEU A 275 3.20 13.04 0.67
CA LEU A 275 2.39 13.97 -0.12
C LEU A 275 0.90 13.80 0.18
N PHE A 276 0.47 12.56 0.30
CA PHE A 276 -0.87 12.19 0.75
C PHE A 276 -0.86 10.87 1.49
N THR A 277 -1.92 10.68 2.27
CA THR A 277 -2.29 9.39 2.86
C THR A 277 -3.66 9.02 2.34
N SER A 278 -3.78 7.84 1.73
CA SER A 278 -5.05 7.29 1.26
C SER A 278 -5.44 6.06 2.05
N GLY A 279 -6.74 5.75 2.06
CA GLY A 279 -7.28 4.57 2.71
C GLY A 279 -8.58 4.11 2.06
N TYR A 280 -8.96 2.88 2.33
CA TYR A 280 -10.17 2.25 1.84
C TYR A 280 -10.81 1.44 2.96
N SER A 281 -12.14 1.44 3.02
CA SER A 281 -12.94 0.56 3.87
C SER A 281 -13.89 -0.26 3.02
N SER A 282 -13.84 -1.59 3.14
CA SER A 282 -14.82 -2.48 2.51
C SER A 282 -16.18 -2.47 3.22
N LYS A 283 -16.24 -1.95 4.46
CA LYS A 283 -17.49 -1.80 5.22
C LYS A 283 -18.45 -0.85 4.52
N THR A 284 -17.89 0.19 3.91
CA THR A 284 -18.62 1.32 3.32
C THR A 284 -18.31 1.51 1.84
N ASN A 285 -17.45 0.68 1.24
CA ASN A 285 -16.90 0.85 -0.11
C ASN A 285 -16.48 2.32 -0.36
N THR A 286 -15.76 2.90 0.60
CA THR A 286 -15.39 4.32 0.62
C THR A 286 -13.88 4.46 0.61
N TYR A 287 -13.39 5.31 -0.30
CA TYR A 287 -12.01 5.74 -0.31
C TYR A 287 -11.85 7.01 0.53
N TYR A 288 -10.74 7.13 1.22
CA TYR A 288 -10.40 8.23 2.10
C TYR A 288 -9.07 8.82 1.68
N MET A 289 -8.91 10.13 1.81
CA MET A 289 -7.64 10.80 1.53
C MET A 289 -7.48 12.09 2.34
N ASN A 290 -6.27 12.33 2.83
CA ASN A 290 -5.81 13.66 3.22
C ASN A 290 -4.45 13.94 2.58
N THR A 291 -3.95 15.16 2.71
CA THR A 291 -2.70 15.58 2.07
C THR A 291 -1.73 16.18 3.09
N TYR A 292 -0.48 16.34 2.69
CA TYR A 292 0.51 17.07 3.49
C TYR A 292 0.03 18.47 3.89
N ASP A 293 -0.68 19.16 2.98
CA ASP A 293 -1.10 20.55 3.14
C ASP A 293 -2.44 20.68 3.89
N ASP A 294 -3.31 19.68 3.80
CA ASP A 294 -4.61 19.63 4.47
C ASP A 294 -4.82 18.25 5.11
N PRO A 295 -4.69 18.12 6.45
CA PRO A 295 -4.82 16.85 7.15
C PRO A 295 -6.29 16.42 7.31
N ALA A 296 -7.27 17.24 6.91
CA ALA A 296 -8.67 16.85 6.96
C ALA A 296 -8.92 15.64 6.03
N ILE A 297 -9.42 14.55 6.63
CA ILE A 297 -9.73 13.33 5.89
C ILE A 297 -11.02 13.56 5.11
N ARG A 298 -10.92 13.52 3.78
CA ARG A 298 -12.06 13.52 2.86
C ARG A 298 -12.43 12.10 2.49
N SER A 299 -13.71 11.86 2.24
CA SER A 299 -14.27 10.56 1.90
C SER A 299 -14.94 10.60 0.53
N TYR A 300 -14.82 9.50 -0.21
CA TYR A 300 -15.32 9.32 -1.58
C TYR A 300 -15.98 7.94 -1.63
N ALA A 301 -17.28 7.87 -1.34
CA ALA A 301 -18.01 6.62 -1.36
C ALA A 301 -18.25 6.19 -2.81
N MET A 302 -18.04 4.91 -3.14
CA MET A 302 -18.37 4.39 -4.47
C MET A 302 -19.83 4.66 -4.87
N ALA A 303 -20.74 4.69 -3.87
CA ALA A 303 -22.16 4.96 -4.06
C ALA A 303 -22.47 6.38 -4.57
N ASP A 304 -21.55 7.33 -4.44
CA ASP A 304 -21.71 8.71 -4.91
C ASP A 304 -21.37 8.87 -6.40
N PHE A 305 -20.89 7.80 -7.05
CA PHE A 305 -20.51 7.77 -8.45
C PHE A 305 -21.41 6.80 -9.24
N ASP A 306 -21.66 7.12 -10.51
CA ASP A 306 -22.32 6.19 -11.43
C ASP A 306 -21.34 5.10 -11.87
N MET A 307 -21.33 3.98 -11.14
CA MET A 307 -20.42 2.86 -11.40
C MET A 307 -20.83 1.98 -12.58
N ASP A 308 -21.96 2.27 -13.23
CA ASP A 308 -22.38 1.64 -14.50
C ASP A 308 -22.07 2.52 -15.72
N SER A 309 -21.51 3.71 -15.51
CA SER A 309 -20.97 4.60 -16.56
C SER A 309 -19.90 3.91 -17.41
N SER A 310 -19.60 4.49 -18.57
CA SER A 310 -18.49 4.08 -19.45
C SER A 310 -17.28 5.01 -19.42
N GLU A 311 -17.33 6.08 -18.63
CA GLU A 311 -16.29 7.11 -18.59
C GLU A 311 -15.54 7.09 -17.26
N LEU A 312 -14.23 7.38 -17.28
CA LEU A 312 -13.46 7.60 -16.06
C LEU A 312 -13.97 8.84 -15.32
N ILE A 313 -14.00 8.79 -13.99
CA ILE A 313 -14.49 9.90 -13.16
C ILE A 313 -13.38 10.35 -12.22
N THR A 314 -12.97 11.61 -12.33
CA THR A 314 -12.01 12.25 -11.42
C THR A 314 -12.72 13.14 -10.41
N ALA A 315 -12.38 13.03 -9.13
CA ALA A 315 -12.87 13.91 -8.07
C ALA A 315 -11.74 14.73 -7.44
N ALA A 316 -12.06 15.96 -7.02
CA ALA A 316 -11.15 16.94 -6.41
C ALA A 316 -11.38 17.10 -4.91
#